data_AF-A0A2E7LLQ6-F1
#
_entry.id   AF-A0A2E7LLQ6-F1
#
_cell.length_a   1.000
_cell.length_b   1.000
_cell.length_c   1.000
_cell.angle_alpha   90.00
_cell.angle_beta   90.00
_cell.angle_gamma   90.00
#
_symmetry.space_group_name_H-M   'P 1'
#
loop_
_entity.id
_entity.type
_entity.pdbx_description
1 polymer ?
#
loop_
_entity_poly.entity_id
_entity_poly.type
_entity_poly.pdbx_seq_one_letter_code
_entity_poly.pdbx_strand_id
1 'polypeptide(L)'
;MTFENIKCENANEAFVKGLVLLKEKGSLINSRGFKAKESLFVSFEIRDPTQITIQVPGRKFNEDYAVLEWLWYLNADPSVFNIGKFASIWNDISDFHGEVESNYGVYLKTQWHWVINELLNDPDSRRATLAINQPSHKNKNKKDYPCTQYIHFFIRENKLHLQVSMRSNDAVFGFCNDVFTFCLFQQLMKNELNSRGLNVELGNYYHSAGSFHIYERHYNMMEKVCKNYYVKCKKDGYPLLKKHELKPEFVWSVLDKNLKFLSVDSPKESLENMVKSYTKWMF
;
A
#
# COMPACT_ATOMS: atom_id res chain seq x y z
N MET A 1 -3.49 -18.98 -19.98
CA MET A 1 -3.31 -18.70 -18.55
C MET A 1 -4.49 -17.82 -18.17
N THR A 2 -5.43 -18.31 -17.35
CA THR A 2 -6.56 -17.51 -16.90
C THR A 2 -6.05 -16.46 -15.91
N PHE A 3 -6.32 -15.18 -16.18
CA PHE A 3 -6.04 -14.07 -15.25
C PHE A 3 -7.11 -14.09 -14.16
N GLU A 4 -7.07 -15.09 -13.28
CA GLU A 4 -7.95 -15.13 -12.11
C GLU A 4 -7.28 -14.45 -10.93
N ASN A 5 -8.05 -13.63 -10.20
CA ASN A 5 -7.59 -12.97 -8.99
C ASN A 5 -7.29 -14.02 -7.91
N ILE A 6 -6.14 -13.88 -7.25
CA ILE A 6 -5.79 -14.67 -6.07
C ILE A 6 -6.63 -14.14 -4.90
N LYS A 7 -7.69 -14.87 -4.58
CA LYS A 7 -8.60 -14.52 -3.49
C LYS A 7 -7.97 -14.84 -2.13
N CYS A 8 -8.02 -13.87 -1.23
CA CYS A 8 -7.42 -13.87 0.08
C CYS A 8 -8.38 -13.22 1.09
N GLU A 9 -8.39 -13.72 2.32
CA GLU A 9 -9.17 -13.12 3.38
C GLU A 9 -8.53 -11.81 3.85
N ASN A 10 -7.19 -11.80 4.00
CA ASN A 10 -6.44 -10.67 4.55
C ASN A 10 -5.06 -10.49 3.87
N ALA A 11 -4.36 -9.41 4.22
CA ALA A 11 -3.05 -9.07 3.64
C ALA A 11 -1.98 -10.15 3.90
N ASN A 12 -2.04 -10.81 5.06
CA ASN A 12 -1.10 -11.85 5.45
C ASN A 12 -1.25 -13.10 4.57
N GLU A 13 -2.48 -13.53 4.30
CA GLU A 13 -2.74 -14.60 3.34
C GLU A 13 -2.27 -14.22 1.93
N ALA A 14 -2.55 -12.99 1.49
CA ALA A 14 -2.12 -12.51 0.17
C ALA A 14 -0.60 -12.54 0.01
N PHE A 15 0.15 -12.09 1.02
CA PHE A 15 1.60 -12.16 1.04
C PHE A 15 2.11 -13.61 0.91
N VAL A 16 1.56 -14.55 1.69
CA VAL A 16 1.97 -15.96 1.64
C VAL A 16 1.66 -16.58 0.27
N LYS A 17 0.45 -16.36 -0.26
CA LYS A 17 0.07 -16.87 -1.58
C LYS A 17 0.93 -16.26 -2.69
N GLY A 18 1.30 -14.99 -2.59
CA GLY A 18 2.24 -14.34 -3.49
C GLY A 18 3.63 -14.99 -3.46
N LEU A 19 4.14 -15.32 -2.26
CA LEU A 19 5.42 -16.04 -2.14
C LEU A 19 5.37 -17.44 -2.75
N VAL A 20 4.28 -18.18 -2.56
CA VAL A 20 4.08 -19.50 -3.18
C VAL A 20 4.06 -19.38 -4.70
N LEU A 21 3.34 -18.39 -5.24
CA LEU A 21 3.32 -18.12 -6.68
C LEU A 21 4.73 -17.87 -7.23
N LEU A 22 5.51 -17.00 -6.58
CA LEU A 22 6.88 -16.68 -7.01
C LEU A 22 7.81 -17.90 -6.90
N LYS A 23 7.63 -18.74 -5.89
CA LYS A 23 8.42 -19.96 -5.74
C LYS A 23 8.13 -20.96 -6.86
N GLU A 24 6.86 -21.18 -7.18
CA GLU A 24 6.41 -22.22 -8.11
C GLU A 24 6.45 -21.79 -9.58
N LYS A 25 6.13 -20.53 -9.87
CA LYS A 25 5.96 -20.02 -11.23
C LYS A 25 6.87 -18.83 -11.57
N GLY A 26 7.65 -18.35 -10.60
CA GLY A 26 8.52 -17.19 -10.80
C GLY A 26 9.66 -17.48 -11.77
N SER A 27 9.76 -16.67 -12.82
CA SER A 27 10.89 -16.69 -13.76
C SER A 27 12.06 -15.90 -13.20
N LEU A 28 13.29 -16.36 -13.44
CA LEU A 28 14.49 -15.63 -13.04
C LEU A 28 14.71 -14.42 -13.96
N ILE A 29 14.93 -13.27 -13.35
CA ILE A 29 15.25 -12.02 -14.04
C ILE A 29 16.48 -11.36 -13.42
N ASN A 30 17.12 -10.49 -14.20
CA ASN A 30 18.14 -9.57 -13.72
C ASN A 30 17.78 -8.16 -14.21
N SER A 31 17.38 -7.29 -13.29
CA SER A 31 16.95 -5.93 -13.61
C SER A 31 17.76 -4.93 -12.79
N ARG A 32 18.39 -3.97 -13.47
CA ARG A 32 19.28 -2.96 -12.85
C ARG A 32 20.37 -3.58 -11.95
N GLY A 33 20.86 -4.77 -12.31
CA GLY A 33 21.90 -5.49 -11.55
C GLY A 33 21.37 -6.33 -10.38
N PHE A 34 20.07 -6.37 -10.15
CA PHE A 34 19.46 -7.17 -9.08
C PHE A 34 18.81 -8.43 -9.65
N LYS A 35 19.21 -9.59 -9.12
CA LYS A 35 18.57 -10.88 -9.40
C LYS A 35 17.27 -11.00 -8.61
N ALA A 36 16.22 -11.44 -9.30
CA ALA A 36 14.91 -11.69 -8.70
C ALA A 36 14.18 -12.85 -9.39
N LYS A 37 13.17 -13.39 -8.70
CA LYS A 37 12.11 -14.21 -9.31
C LYS A 37 10.91 -13.32 -9.53
N GLU A 38 10.27 -13.43 -10.70
CA GLU A 38 9.17 -12.56 -11.13
C GLU A 38 7.99 -13.36 -11.67
N SER A 39 6.77 -12.89 -11.37
CA SER A 39 5.54 -13.29 -12.02
C SER A 39 4.85 -12.06 -12.59
N LEU A 40 4.40 -12.17 -13.85
CA LEU A 40 3.80 -11.05 -14.57
C LEU A 40 2.29 -10.95 -14.34
N PHE A 41 1.79 -9.73 -14.26
CA PHE A 41 0.36 -9.38 -14.25
C PHE A 41 -0.45 -10.15 -13.20
N VAL A 42 0.07 -10.19 -11.97
CA VAL A 42 -0.56 -10.86 -10.83
C VAL A 42 -1.62 -9.93 -10.23
N SER A 43 -2.77 -10.48 -9.83
CA SER A 43 -3.79 -9.72 -9.09
C SER A 43 -4.25 -10.47 -7.84
N PHE A 44 -4.38 -9.74 -6.74
CA PHE A 44 -4.89 -10.22 -5.46
C PHE A 44 -6.24 -9.55 -5.16
N GLU A 45 -7.17 -10.31 -4.59
CA GLU A 45 -8.40 -9.81 -4.02
C GLU A 45 -8.36 -10.07 -2.51
N ILE A 46 -8.37 -9.01 -1.69
CA ILE A 46 -8.38 -9.06 -0.24
C ILE A 46 -9.78 -8.69 0.24
N ARG A 47 -10.45 -9.63 0.92
CA ARG A 47 -11.84 -9.48 1.37
C ARG A 47 -12.00 -8.57 2.58
N ASP A 48 -11.12 -8.70 3.58
CA ASP A 48 -11.10 -7.84 4.75
C ASP A 48 -9.90 -6.88 4.71
N PRO A 49 -10.03 -5.69 4.10
CA PRO A 49 -8.97 -4.68 4.04
C PRO A 49 -8.77 -3.94 5.37
N THR A 50 -9.31 -4.44 6.49
CA THR A 50 -8.95 -3.97 7.84
C THR A 50 -7.86 -4.85 8.47
N GLN A 51 -7.67 -6.09 8.00
CA GLN A 51 -6.63 -7.00 8.47
C GLN A 51 -5.37 -6.89 7.62
N ILE A 52 -4.62 -5.81 7.83
CA ILE A 52 -3.59 -5.33 6.90
C ILE A 52 -2.14 -5.56 7.36
N THR A 53 -1.94 -6.21 8.50
CA THR A 53 -0.59 -6.55 9.00
C THR A 53 -0.07 -7.87 8.44
N ILE A 54 1.25 -8.07 8.49
CA ILE A 54 1.91 -9.32 8.06
C ILE A 54 2.61 -9.96 9.25
N GLN A 55 2.04 -11.06 9.76
CA GLN A 55 2.54 -11.81 10.92
C GLN A 55 3.25 -13.12 10.52
N VAL A 56 3.73 -13.19 9.27
CA VAL A 56 4.53 -14.32 8.78
C VAL A 56 5.92 -14.34 9.44
N PRO A 57 6.33 -15.47 10.07
CA PRO A 57 7.67 -15.61 10.63
C PRO A 57 8.75 -15.33 9.59
N GLY A 58 9.70 -14.46 9.95
CA GLY A 58 10.81 -14.07 9.08
C GLY A 58 10.58 -12.77 8.29
N ARG A 59 9.32 -12.34 8.07
CA ARG A 59 9.06 -11.05 7.41
C ARG A 59 9.43 -9.84 8.28
N LYS A 60 9.20 -9.94 9.60
CA LYS A 60 9.44 -8.85 10.56
C LYS A 60 8.81 -7.52 10.10
N PHE A 61 7.51 -7.55 9.79
CA PHE A 61 6.78 -6.35 9.38
C PHE A 61 6.77 -5.32 10.51
N ASN A 62 7.05 -4.07 10.17
CA ASN A 62 7.09 -2.97 11.13
C ASN A 62 5.84 -2.10 10.93
N GLU A 63 4.83 -2.31 11.79
CA GLU A 63 3.55 -1.59 11.75
C GLU A 63 3.74 -0.09 11.99
N ASP A 64 4.59 0.30 12.95
CA ASP A 64 4.88 1.72 13.21
C ASP A 64 5.46 2.41 11.98
N TYR A 65 6.38 1.74 11.27
CA TYR A 65 6.92 2.27 10.01
C TYR A 65 5.85 2.36 8.90
N ALA A 66 4.97 1.37 8.77
CA ALA A 66 3.89 1.41 7.79
C ALA A 66 2.90 2.56 8.06
N VAL A 67 2.60 2.84 9.34
CA VAL A 67 1.82 4.02 9.73
C VAL A 67 2.58 5.30 9.40
N LEU A 68 3.87 5.40 9.74
CA LEU A 68 4.69 6.58 9.42
C LEU A 68 4.71 6.88 7.92
N GLU A 69 4.88 5.86 7.08
CA GLU A 69 4.90 5.99 5.62
C GLU A 69 3.53 6.45 5.09
N TRP A 70 2.43 5.93 5.62
CA TRP A 70 1.09 6.41 5.29
C TRP A 70 0.86 7.87 5.69
N LEU A 71 1.30 8.28 6.89
CA LEU A 71 1.23 9.69 7.32
C LEU A 71 2.08 10.60 6.43
N TRP A 72 3.24 10.12 5.97
CA TRP A 72 4.10 10.84 5.03
C TRP A 72 3.44 11.00 3.65
N TYR A 73 2.71 10.00 3.17
CA TYR A 73 1.85 10.17 1.99
C TYR A 73 0.72 11.17 2.24
N LEU A 74 0.04 11.14 3.38
CA LEU A 74 -1.03 12.12 3.67
C LEU A 74 -0.53 13.56 3.70
N ASN A 75 0.70 13.78 4.18
CA ASN A 75 1.33 15.10 4.19
C ASN A 75 1.62 15.63 2.78
N ALA A 76 1.71 14.74 1.77
CA ALA A 76 1.99 15.08 0.38
C ALA A 76 3.26 15.94 0.20
N ASP A 77 4.27 15.68 1.03
CA ASP A 77 5.58 16.32 0.99
C ASP A 77 6.61 15.30 0.49
N PRO A 78 7.21 15.49 -0.69
CA PRO A 78 8.11 14.51 -1.28
C PRO A 78 9.46 14.41 -0.58
N SER A 79 9.74 15.26 0.41
CA SER A 79 11.00 15.27 1.13
C SER A 79 11.28 13.96 1.87
N VAL A 80 12.52 13.47 1.79
CA VAL A 80 12.98 12.26 2.48
C VAL A 80 13.56 12.52 3.86
N PHE A 81 13.72 13.79 4.29
CA PHE A 81 14.48 14.13 5.51
C PHE A 81 13.99 13.37 6.76
N ASN A 82 12.68 13.18 6.91
CA ASN A 82 12.11 12.46 8.06
C ASN A 82 11.96 10.95 7.81
N ILE A 83 11.35 10.54 6.68
CA ILE A 83 11.12 9.12 6.37
C ILE A 83 12.43 8.34 6.15
N GLY A 84 13.46 9.01 5.62
CA GLY A 84 14.79 8.46 5.37
C GLY A 84 15.56 8.05 6.63
N LYS A 85 15.16 8.54 7.82
CA LYS A 85 15.70 8.11 9.12
C LYS A 85 15.23 6.71 9.53
N PHE A 86 14.17 6.21 8.90
CA PHE A 86 13.54 4.93 9.20
C PHE A 86 13.83 3.88 8.13
N ALA A 87 13.92 4.30 6.86
CA ALA A 87 14.26 3.42 5.77
C ALA A 87 15.24 4.12 4.80
N SER A 88 16.47 3.59 4.70
CA SER A 88 17.53 4.18 3.89
C SER A 88 17.19 4.25 2.40
N ILE A 89 16.29 3.38 1.91
CA ILE A 89 15.86 3.33 0.52
C ILE A 89 15.37 4.68 0.02
N TRP A 90 14.70 5.47 0.86
CA TRP A 90 14.23 6.80 0.48
C TRP A 90 15.39 7.74 0.17
N ASN A 91 16.46 7.70 0.97
CA ASN A 91 17.68 8.47 0.69
C ASN A 91 18.39 7.93 -0.56
N ASP A 92 18.38 6.61 -0.76
CA ASP A 92 19.06 5.97 -1.90
C ASP A 92 18.43 6.39 -3.24
N ILE A 93 17.10 6.57 -3.26
CA ILE A 93 16.34 6.91 -4.47
C ILE A 93 16.02 8.40 -4.60
N SER A 94 16.33 9.24 -3.60
CA SER A 94 16.06 10.68 -3.68
C SER A 94 16.87 11.35 -4.78
N ASP A 95 16.34 12.47 -5.27
CA ASP A 95 17.06 13.38 -6.14
C ASP A 95 18.05 14.26 -5.35
N PHE A 96 18.61 15.26 -6.01
CA PHE A 96 19.59 16.18 -5.43
C PHE A 96 18.98 17.21 -4.47
N HIS A 97 17.65 17.34 -4.43
CA HIS A 97 16.92 18.15 -3.47
C HIS A 97 16.52 17.36 -2.21
N GLY A 98 16.75 16.04 -2.21
CA GLY A 98 16.26 15.17 -1.14
C GLY A 98 14.77 14.86 -1.28
N GLU A 99 14.25 14.85 -2.51
CA GLU A 99 12.86 14.56 -2.81
C GLU A 99 12.71 13.26 -3.62
N VAL A 100 11.52 12.66 -3.54
CA VAL A 100 11.17 11.44 -4.28
C VAL A 100 9.83 11.60 -5.00
N GLU A 101 9.75 11.04 -6.20
CA GLU A 101 8.50 10.97 -6.97
C GLU A 101 7.54 9.94 -6.38
N SER A 102 8.06 8.95 -5.64
CA SER A 102 7.29 7.88 -5.02
C SER A 102 6.54 8.30 -3.75
N ASN A 103 6.51 9.58 -3.36
CA ASN A 103 5.49 10.08 -2.44
C ASN A 103 4.13 10.13 -3.18
N TYR A 104 3.32 9.09 -3.06
CA TYR A 104 2.03 8.98 -3.74
C TYR A 104 1.03 10.06 -3.31
N GLY A 105 1.19 10.59 -2.11
CA GLY A 105 0.42 11.69 -1.54
C GLY A 105 0.28 12.92 -2.43
N VAL A 106 1.37 13.30 -3.10
CA VAL A 106 1.45 14.46 -4.00
C VAL A 106 0.38 14.38 -5.09
N TYR A 107 0.15 13.19 -5.64
CA TYR A 107 -0.82 12.97 -6.71
C TYR A 107 -2.22 12.68 -6.18
N LEU A 108 -2.32 11.97 -5.04
CA LEU A 108 -3.60 11.69 -4.39
C LEU A 108 -4.29 13.00 -3.99
N LYS A 109 -3.58 13.90 -3.28
CA LYS A 109 -4.13 15.13 -2.70
C LYS A 109 -4.80 16.03 -3.75
N THR A 110 -4.25 16.10 -4.95
CA THR A 110 -4.75 16.97 -6.04
C THR A 110 -5.98 16.41 -6.75
N GLN A 111 -6.20 15.09 -6.69
CA GLN A 111 -7.28 14.39 -7.39
C GLN A 111 -8.37 13.86 -6.44
N TRP A 112 -8.10 13.82 -5.12
CA TRP A 112 -8.97 13.23 -4.09
C TRP A 112 -10.38 13.83 -4.09
N HIS A 113 -10.47 15.17 -4.12
CA HIS A 113 -11.76 15.85 -4.08
C HIS A 113 -12.61 15.58 -5.32
N TRP A 114 -11.97 15.40 -6.48
CA TRP A 114 -12.67 15.04 -7.71
C TRP A 114 -13.33 13.66 -7.59
N VAL A 115 -12.62 12.67 -7.04
CA VAL A 115 -13.18 11.33 -6.80
C VAL A 115 -14.36 11.37 -5.82
N ILE A 116 -14.24 12.14 -4.74
CA ILE A 116 -15.35 12.35 -3.78
C ILE A 116 -16.58 12.88 -4.52
N ASN A 117 -16.42 13.96 -5.30
CA ASN A 117 -17.54 14.58 -6.01
C ASN A 117 -18.13 13.64 -7.07
N GLU A 118 -17.30 12.89 -7.77
CA GLU A 118 -17.76 11.91 -8.77
C GLU A 118 -18.64 10.83 -8.13
N LEU A 119 -18.21 10.23 -7.01
CA LEU A 119 -18.95 9.18 -6.31
C LEU A 119 -20.20 9.70 -5.57
N LEU A 120 -20.21 10.96 -5.13
CA LEU A 120 -21.40 11.57 -4.54
C LEU A 120 -22.46 11.89 -5.61
N ASN A 121 -22.03 12.30 -6.81
CA ASN A 121 -22.94 12.60 -7.91
C ASN A 121 -23.49 11.32 -8.56
N ASP A 122 -22.66 10.31 -8.70
CA ASP A 122 -23.00 9.02 -9.31
C ASP A 122 -22.29 7.89 -8.54
N PRO A 123 -22.95 7.29 -7.53
CA PRO A 123 -22.37 6.18 -6.77
C PRO A 123 -21.99 4.97 -7.64
N ASP A 124 -22.67 4.78 -8.78
CA ASP A 124 -22.36 3.70 -9.71
C ASP A 124 -21.25 4.04 -10.71
N SER A 125 -20.68 5.25 -10.61
CA SER A 125 -19.69 5.79 -11.54
C SER A 125 -18.58 4.80 -11.84
N ARG A 126 -18.20 4.78 -13.12
CA ARG A 126 -17.04 4.03 -13.63
C ARG A 126 -15.81 4.90 -13.86
N ARG A 127 -15.82 6.12 -13.33
CA ARG A 127 -14.84 7.18 -13.63
C ARG A 127 -13.96 7.56 -12.43
N ALA A 128 -14.37 7.20 -11.21
CA ALA A 128 -13.77 7.58 -9.93
C ALA A 128 -12.33 7.06 -9.73
N THR A 129 -11.38 7.73 -10.38
CA THR A 129 -10.02 7.22 -10.63
C THR A 129 -8.95 8.26 -10.33
N LEU A 130 -7.73 7.79 -10.02
CA LEU A 130 -6.55 8.63 -9.74
C LEU A 130 -5.36 8.08 -10.52
N ALA A 131 -4.62 8.94 -11.22
CA ALA A 131 -3.41 8.57 -11.95
C ALA A 131 -2.15 9.03 -11.21
N ILE A 132 -1.19 8.12 -11.02
CA ILE A 132 0.07 8.37 -10.30
C ILE A 132 1.27 8.35 -11.25
N ASN A 133 1.54 7.24 -11.95
CA ASN A 133 2.71 7.20 -12.85
C ASN A 133 2.45 8.00 -14.13
N GLN A 134 3.08 9.17 -14.24
CA GLN A 134 2.92 10.09 -15.37
C GLN A 134 4.11 10.06 -16.35
N PRO A 135 3.92 10.48 -17.61
CA PRO A 135 5.01 10.70 -18.56
C PRO A 135 6.08 11.69 -18.06
N SER A 136 5.70 12.69 -17.27
CA SER A 136 6.60 13.69 -16.69
C SER A 136 7.67 13.10 -15.77
N HIS A 137 7.44 11.92 -15.18
CA HIS A 137 8.43 11.26 -14.34
C HIS A 137 9.58 10.68 -15.19
N LYS A 138 9.32 10.39 -16.48
CA LYS A 138 10.33 9.85 -17.41
C LYS A 138 11.48 10.84 -17.53
N ASN A 139 12.67 10.44 -17.07
CA ASN A 139 13.91 11.23 -17.04
C ASN A 139 14.05 12.31 -15.95
N LYS A 140 13.06 12.52 -15.08
CA LYS A 140 13.18 13.50 -13.98
C LYS A 140 14.16 13.03 -12.90
N ASN A 141 13.88 11.86 -12.31
CA ASN A 141 14.79 11.16 -11.41
C ASN A 141 14.94 9.71 -11.91
N LYS A 142 16.11 9.35 -12.44
CA LYS A 142 16.33 7.98 -12.98
C LYS A 142 16.31 6.89 -11.91
N LYS A 143 16.49 7.25 -10.64
CA LYS A 143 16.48 6.30 -9.53
C LYS A 143 15.06 5.98 -9.07
N ASP A 144 14.15 6.95 -9.22
CA ASP A 144 12.80 6.87 -8.70
C ASP A 144 11.74 7.11 -9.77
N TYR A 145 10.91 6.09 -9.97
CA TYR A 145 9.71 6.16 -10.77
C TYR A 145 8.58 5.58 -9.92
N PRO A 146 7.41 6.23 -9.80
CA PRO A 146 6.32 5.67 -8.99
C PRO A 146 5.99 4.24 -9.41
N CYS A 147 5.94 3.32 -8.45
CA CYS A 147 5.55 1.94 -8.71
C CYS A 147 4.03 1.86 -8.94
N THR A 148 3.25 2.63 -8.19
CA THR A 148 1.81 2.78 -8.40
C THR A 148 1.54 3.56 -9.68
N GLN A 149 0.65 3.02 -10.51
CA GLN A 149 0.24 3.62 -11.78
C GLN A 149 -1.13 4.28 -11.67
N TYR A 150 -2.10 3.55 -11.13
CA TYR A 150 -3.51 3.89 -11.22
C TYR A 150 -4.30 3.36 -10.04
N ILE A 151 -5.31 4.10 -9.62
CA ILE A 151 -6.21 3.77 -8.53
C ILE A 151 -7.64 3.97 -9.01
N HIS A 152 -8.54 3.04 -8.67
CA HIS A 152 -9.94 3.09 -9.06
C HIS A 152 -10.84 2.72 -7.87
N PHE A 153 -11.83 3.57 -7.59
CA PHE A 153 -12.88 3.31 -6.62
C PHE A 153 -14.18 2.91 -7.32
N PHE A 154 -14.88 1.92 -6.76
CA PHE A 154 -16.25 1.60 -7.14
C PHE A 154 -17.11 1.46 -5.91
N ILE A 155 -18.38 1.84 -6.01
CA ILE A 155 -19.39 1.44 -5.02
C ILE A 155 -20.29 0.40 -5.68
N ARG A 156 -20.36 -0.81 -5.14
CA ARG A 156 -21.26 -1.87 -5.62
C ARG A 156 -21.91 -2.53 -4.43
N GLU A 157 -23.22 -2.78 -4.50
CA GLU A 157 -23.96 -3.37 -3.38
C GLU A 157 -23.73 -2.60 -2.07
N ASN A 158 -23.73 -1.27 -2.15
CA ASN A 158 -23.44 -0.34 -1.05
C ASN A 158 -22.03 -0.48 -0.42
N LYS A 159 -21.08 -1.13 -1.10
CA LYS A 159 -19.71 -1.33 -0.62
C LYS A 159 -18.71 -0.59 -1.48
N LEU A 160 -17.83 0.19 -0.84
CA LEU A 160 -16.72 0.87 -1.48
C LEU A 160 -15.55 -0.10 -1.69
N HIS A 161 -15.30 -0.46 -2.94
CA HIS A 161 -14.15 -1.24 -3.39
C HIS A 161 -13.02 -0.33 -3.86
N LEU A 162 -11.78 -0.81 -3.72
CA LEU A 162 -10.59 -0.13 -4.23
C LEU A 162 -9.74 -1.08 -5.06
N GLN A 163 -9.35 -0.66 -6.26
CA GLN A 163 -8.33 -1.31 -7.08
C GLN A 163 -7.10 -0.43 -7.21
N VAL A 164 -5.92 -1.04 -7.07
CA VAL A 164 -4.63 -0.37 -7.26
C VAL A 164 -3.77 -1.18 -8.24
N SER A 165 -3.24 -0.51 -9.26
CA SER A 165 -2.34 -1.09 -10.26
C SER A 165 -0.91 -0.61 -10.07
N MET A 166 0.01 -1.56 -9.97
CA MET A 166 1.46 -1.37 -9.86
C MET A 166 2.14 -1.79 -11.16
N ARG A 167 3.12 -1.01 -11.64
CA ARG A 167 4.01 -1.48 -12.73
C ARG A 167 4.99 -2.54 -12.24
N SER A 168 5.40 -2.45 -10.98
CA SER A 168 6.44 -3.26 -10.35
C SER A 168 6.25 -3.25 -8.84
N ASN A 169 6.33 -4.40 -8.20
CA ASN A 169 6.07 -4.53 -6.77
C ASN A 169 6.95 -5.62 -6.15
N ASP A 170 7.84 -5.20 -5.24
CA ASP A 170 8.63 -6.11 -4.40
C ASP A 170 7.71 -6.77 -3.38
N ALA A 171 7.59 -8.10 -3.45
CA ALA A 171 6.71 -8.89 -2.60
C ALA A 171 6.99 -8.72 -1.10
N VAL A 172 8.22 -8.39 -0.71
CA VAL A 172 8.63 -8.34 0.70
C VAL A 172 8.41 -6.96 1.29
N PHE A 173 9.06 -5.92 0.78
CA PHE A 173 8.90 -4.58 1.37
C PHE A 173 7.74 -3.84 0.73
N GLY A 174 7.77 -3.66 -0.60
CA GLY A 174 6.77 -2.91 -1.35
C GLY A 174 5.34 -3.39 -1.09
N PHE A 175 5.01 -4.63 -1.46
CA PHE A 175 3.66 -5.20 -1.35
C PHE A 175 3.07 -5.05 0.06
N CYS A 176 3.83 -5.43 1.10
CA CYS A 176 3.33 -5.38 2.47
C CYS A 176 2.95 -3.96 2.90
N ASN A 177 3.79 -2.99 2.55
CA ASN A 177 3.58 -1.58 2.89
C ASN A 177 2.53 -0.91 2.01
N ASP A 178 2.51 -1.22 0.71
CA ASP A 178 1.54 -0.71 -0.25
C ASP A 178 0.13 -1.18 0.11
N VAL A 179 -0.08 -2.48 0.38
CA VAL A 179 -1.39 -3.01 0.81
C VAL A 179 -1.86 -2.30 2.08
N PHE A 180 -0.99 -2.15 3.07
CA PHE A 180 -1.31 -1.42 4.30
C PHE A 180 -1.77 0.01 4.00
N THR A 181 -0.97 0.74 3.22
CA THR A 181 -1.22 2.12 2.80
C THR A 181 -2.54 2.29 2.06
N PHE A 182 -2.78 1.49 1.02
CA PHE A 182 -3.94 1.67 0.15
C PHE A 182 -5.24 1.20 0.79
N CYS A 183 -5.20 0.18 1.64
CA CYS A 183 -6.36 -0.17 2.46
C CYS A 183 -6.76 0.96 3.42
N LEU A 184 -5.79 1.69 4.01
CA LEU A 184 -6.10 2.87 4.81
C LEU A 184 -6.66 4.02 3.96
N PHE A 185 -6.17 4.22 2.73
CA PHE A 185 -6.79 5.18 1.80
C PHE A 185 -8.21 4.77 1.39
N GLN A 186 -8.50 3.48 1.23
CA GLN A 186 -9.86 2.99 0.99
C GLN A 186 -10.80 3.36 2.14
N GLN A 187 -10.35 3.13 3.38
CA GLN A 187 -11.10 3.51 4.58
C GLN A 187 -11.28 5.02 4.69
N LEU A 188 -10.24 5.81 4.37
CA LEU A 188 -10.32 7.27 4.35
C LEU A 188 -11.36 7.77 3.35
N MET A 189 -11.39 7.20 2.13
CA MET A 189 -12.41 7.55 1.12
C MET A 189 -13.81 7.16 1.61
N LYS A 190 -13.98 5.99 2.24
CA LYS A 190 -15.25 5.59 2.87
C LYS A 190 -15.72 6.64 3.88
N ASN A 191 -14.83 7.09 4.77
CA ASN A 191 -15.15 8.11 5.76
C ASN A 191 -15.52 9.45 5.12
N GLU A 192 -14.84 9.85 4.03
CA GLU A 192 -15.16 11.07 3.28
C GLU A 192 -16.57 11.01 2.67
N LEU A 193 -16.94 9.88 2.08
CA LEU A 193 -18.27 9.70 1.49
C LEU A 193 -19.36 9.64 2.58
N ASN A 194 -19.08 8.96 3.69
CA ASN A 194 -20.03 8.82 4.79
C ASN A 194 -20.27 10.13 5.54
N SER A 195 -19.23 10.95 5.74
CA SER A 195 -19.37 12.28 6.34
C SER A 195 -20.21 13.24 5.49
N ARG A 196 -20.43 12.90 4.21
CA ARG A 196 -21.25 13.64 3.23
C ARG A 196 -22.58 12.95 2.91
N GLY A 197 -22.95 11.92 3.67
CA GLY A 197 -24.29 11.32 3.65
C GLY A 197 -24.46 10.08 2.77
N LEU A 198 -23.40 9.54 2.15
CA LEU A 198 -23.54 8.37 1.26
C LEU A 198 -23.67 7.04 2.02
N ASN A 199 -23.11 6.93 3.23
CA ASN A 199 -23.25 5.78 4.14
C ASN A 199 -22.94 4.40 3.51
N VAL A 200 -21.77 4.29 2.86
CA VAL A 200 -21.28 3.04 2.27
C VAL A 200 -20.48 2.20 3.27
N GLU A 201 -20.55 0.89 3.08
CA GLU A 201 -19.72 -0.10 3.77
C GLU A 201 -18.36 -0.24 3.09
N LEU A 202 -17.42 -0.89 3.77
CA LEU A 202 -16.12 -1.22 3.20
C LEU A 202 -16.24 -2.49 2.35
N GLY A 203 -15.85 -2.42 1.08
CA GLY A 203 -15.76 -3.55 0.17
C GLY A 203 -14.35 -4.14 0.06
N ASN A 204 -14.17 -5.06 -0.88
CA ASN A 204 -12.88 -5.73 -1.13
C ASN A 204 -11.82 -4.76 -1.70
N TYR A 205 -10.57 -5.05 -1.37
CA TYR A 205 -9.39 -4.41 -1.95
C TYR A 205 -8.77 -5.29 -3.03
N TYR A 206 -8.39 -4.68 -4.16
CA TYR A 206 -7.77 -5.36 -5.30
C TYR A 206 -6.38 -4.78 -5.58
N HIS A 207 -5.37 -5.63 -5.58
CA HIS A 207 -3.98 -5.24 -5.82
C HIS A 207 -3.44 -5.95 -7.05
N SER A 208 -3.10 -5.20 -8.10
CA SER A 208 -2.57 -5.73 -9.35
C SER A 208 -1.12 -5.28 -9.53
N ALA A 209 -0.24 -6.19 -9.93
CA ALA A 209 1.16 -5.89 -10.20
C ALA A 209 1.58 -6.45 -11.57
N GLY A 210 2.04 -5.56 -12.45
CA GLY A 210 2.61 -5.92 -13.75
C GLY A 210 3.86 -6.80 -13.59
N SER A 211 4.75 -6.43 -12.67
CA SER A 211 5.92 -7.20 -12.25
C SER A 211 5.84 -7.45 -10.74
N PHE A 212 5.30 -8.59 -10.33
CA PHE A 212 5.36 -9.03 -8.94
C PHE A 212 6.63 -9.85 -8.74
N HIS A 213 7.51 -9.44 -7.84
CA HIS A 213 8.84 -10.05 -7.77
C HIS A 213 9.40 -10.15 -6.36
N ILE A 214 10.37 -11.05 -6.18
CA ILE A 214 11.14 -11.20 -4.95
C ILE A 214 12.63 -11.22 -5.28
N TYR A 215 13.40 -10.38 -4.58
CA TYR A 215 14.86 -10.32 -4.74
C TYR A 215 15.55 -11.55 -4.14
N GLU A 216 16.70 -11.92 -4.73
CA GLU A 216 17.52 -13.08 -4.33
C GLU A 216 17.82 -13.13 -2.82
N ARG A 217 18.10 -11.96 -2.20
CA ARG A 217 18.33 -11.84 -0.75
C ARG A 217 17.20 -12.39 0.13
N HIS A 218 15.98 -12.51 -0.40
CA HIS A 218 14.81 -13.00 0.31
C HIS A 218 14.42 -14.44 -0.06
N TYR A 219 15.14 -15.14 -0.93
CA TYR A 219 14.80 -16.50 -1.33
C TYR A 219 14.77 -17.48 -0.16
N ASN A 220 15.74 -17.42 0.74
CA ASN A 220 15.75 -18.28 1.93
C ASN A 220 14.52 -18.05 2.84
N MET A 221 14.07 -16.80 2.97
CA MET A 221 12.83 -16.48 3.69
C MET A 221 11.62 -17.11 2.98
N MET A 222 11.50 -16.90 1.67
CA MET A 222 10.41 -17.46 0.86
C MET A 222 10.34 -18.98 0.97
N GLU A 223 11.48 -19.68 0.86
CA GLU A 223 11.55 -21.13 0.99
C GLU A 223 11.06 -21.62 2.37
N LYS A 224 11.49 -20.97 3.45
CA LYS A 224 11.04 -21.31 4.82
C LYS A 224 9.56 -21.04 5.03
N VAL A 225 9.04 -19.92 4.51
CA VAL A 225 7.61 -19.59 4.60
C VAL A 225 6.79 -20.62 3.83
N CYS A 226 7.18 -20.96 2.60
CA CYS A 226 6.47 -21.93 1.77
C CYS A 226 6.51 -23.34 2.36
N LYS A 227 7.65 -23.77 2.91
CA LYS A 227 7.82 -25.12 3.48
C LYS A 227 7.10 -25.30 4.81
N ASN A 228 7.04 -24.25 5.63
CA ASN A 228 6.55 -24.36 7.01
C ASN A 228 5.20 -23.64 7.20
N TYR A 229 5.18 -22.31 7.05
CA TYR A 229 4.01 -21.50 7.38
C TYR A 229 2.84 -21.77 6.44
N TYR A 230 3.09 -21.80 5.13
CA TYR A 230 2.05 -22.10 4.12
C TYR A 230 1.44 -23.49 4.32
N VAL A 231 2.28 -24.52 4.54
CA VAL A 231 1.81 -25.89 4.79
C VAL A 231 0.93 -25.94 6.04
N LYS A 232 1.33 -25.26 7.12
CA LYS A 232 0.52 -25.13 8.33
C LYS A 232 -0.83 -24.45 8.03
N CYS A 233 -0.82 -23.30 7.35
CA CYS A 233 -2.06 -22.58 7.02
C CYS A 233 -2.98 -23.34 6.07
N LYS A 234 -2.47 -24.18 5.17
CA LYS A 234 -3.32 -25.06 4.36
C LYS A 234 -4.08 -26.09 5.19
N LYS A 235 -3.49 -26.53 6.31
CA LYS A 235 -4.10 -27.49 7.23
C LYS A 235 -5.05 -26.81 8.22
N ASP A 236 -4.59 -25.73 8.83
CA ASP A 236 -5.22 -25.12 10.01
C ASP A 236 -6.04 -23.85 9.66
N GLY A 237 -5.95 -23.36 8.42
CA GLY A 237 -6.45 -22.05 8.01
C GLY A 237 -5.41 -20.93 8.20
N TYR A 238 -5.62 -19.81 7.52
CA TYR A 238 -4.86 -18.58 7.77
C TYR A 238 -5.40 -17.89 9.02
N PRO A 239 -4.53 -17.29 9.86
CA PRO A 239 -4.98 -16.60 11.05
C PRO A 239 -5.78 -15.34 10.70
N LEU A 240 -6.80 -15.06 11.51
CA LEU A 240 -7.39 -13.74 11.58
C LEU A 240 -6.46 -12.83 12.38
N LEU A 241 -6.28 -11.61 11.90
CA LEU A 241 -5.34 -10.63 12.45
C LEU A 241 -6.08 -9.48 13.12
N LYS A 242 -5.33 -8.71 13.92
CA LYS A 242 -5.80 -7.42 14.45
C LYS A 242 -6.31 -6.56 13.29
N LYS A 243 -7.49 -5.99 13.49
CA LYS A 243 -8.08 -5.03 12.57
C LYS A 243 -7.55 -3.63 12.81
N HIS A 244 -7.34 -2.90 11.72
CA HIS A 244 -6.96 -1.50 11.66
C HIS A 244 -8.11 -0.75 11.01
N GLU A 245 -9.06 -0.32 11.83
CA GLU A 245 -10.24 0.43 11.40
C GLU A 245 -10.08 1.90 11.76
N LEU A 246 -10.00 2.79 10.76
CA LEU A 246 -9.97 4.22 10.98
C LEU A 246 -11.28 4.67 11.63
N LYS A 247 -11.19 5.47 12.71
CA LYS A 247 -12.40 6.05 13.33
C LYS A 247 -13.16 6.92 12.31
N PRO A 248 -14.50 6.95 12.33
CA PRO A 248 -15.31 7.59 11.28
C PRO A 248 -15.05 9.09 11.08
N GLU A 249 -14.60 9.79 12.12
CA GLU A 249 -14.26 11.21 12.08
C GLU A 249 -12.98 11.52 11.28
N PHE A 250 -12.16 10.51 10.97
CA PHE A 250 -10.95 10.70 10.17
C PHE A 250 -11.30 10.85 8.70
N VAL A 251 -11.32 12.12 8.28
CA VAL A 251 -11.31 12.58 6.89
C VAL A 251 -10.01 13.34 6.61
N TRP A 252 -9.68 13.55 5.33
CA TRP A 252 -8.42 14.18 4.93
C TRP A 252 -8.26 15.57 5.56
N SER A 253 -9.34 16.35 5.65
CA SER A 253 -9.29 17.70 6.24
C SER A 253 -8.96 17.71 7.75
N VAL A 254 -9.34 16.66 8.49
CA VAL A 254 -8.95 16.48 9.89
C VAL A 254 -7.48 16.11 9.97
N LEU A 255 -7.02 15.22 9.10
CA LEU A 255 -5.62 14.78 9.05
C LEU A 255 -4.70 15.94 8.63
N ASP A 256 -5.00 16.66 7.55
CA ASP A 256 -4.17 17.77 7.03
C ASP A 256 -3.95 18.90 8.05
N LYS A 257 -4.96 19.21 8.88
CA LYS A 257 -4.82 20.19 9.97
C LYS A 257 -3.82 19.75 11.05
N ASN A 258 -3.71 18.43 11.27
CA ASN A 258 -2.90 17.86 12.34
C ASN A 258 -1.54 17.37 11.84
N LEU A 259 -1.35 17.09 10.53
CA LEU A 259 -0.16 16.43 9.97
C LEU A 259 1.00 17.36 9.54
N LYS A 260 0.90 18.68 9.76
CA LYS A 260 1.92 19.66 9.35
C LYS A 260 3.32 19.46 9.95
N PHE A 261 3.48 18.54 10.90
CA PHE A 261 4.75 18.28 11.59
C PHE A 261 5.75 17.48 10.75
N LEU A 262 5.31 16.68 9.75
CA LEU A 262 6.26 15.89 8.94
C LEU A 262 7.10 16.74 7.99
N SER A 263 6.70 17.99 7.74
CA SER A 263 7.47 18.96 6.96
C SER A 263 8.57 19.66 7.76
N VAL A 264 8.70 19.36 9.06
CA VAL A 264 9.78 19.90 9.91
C VAL A 264 10.76 18.78 10.25
N ASP A 265 12.04 19.02 9.99
CA ASP A 265 13.11 18.09 10.36
C ASP A 265 13.09 17.84 11.88
N SER A 266 12.78 16.60 12.26
CA SER A 266 12.52 16.22 13.66
C SER A 266 13.40 15.06 14.11
N PRO A 267 13.88 15.02 15.36
CA PRO A 267 14.62 13.88 15.88
C PRO A 267 13.85 12.56 15.72
N LYS A 268 14.56 11.47 15.41
CA LYS A 268 13.93 10.16 15.14
C LYS A 268 13.02 9.69 16.27
N GLU A 269 13.45 9.85 17.51
CA GLU A 269 12.67 9.49 18.71
C GLU A 269 11.36 10.29 18.82
N SER A 270 11.38 11.58 18.45
CA SER A 270 10.17 12.41 18.41
C SER A 270 9.16 11.86 17.41
N LEU A 271 9.63 11.51 16.21
CA LEU A 271 8.80 10.89 15.17
C LEU A 271 8.23 9.53 15.61
N GLU A 272 9.01 8.71 16.32
CA GLU A 272 8.53 7.42 16.87
C GLU A 272 7.41 7.60 17.90
N ASN A 273 7.59 8.51 18.86
CA ASN A 273 6.58 8.79 19.89
C ASN A 273 5.29 9.37 19.30
N MET A 274 5.46 10.22 18.29
CA MET A 274 4.37 10.78 17.53
C MET A 274 3.61 9.70 16.76
N VAL A 275 4.27 8.84 15.98
CA VAL A 275 3.63 7.72 15.27
C VAL A 275 2.79 6.90 16.24
N LYS A 276 3.33 6.51 17.40
CA LYS A 276 2.58 5.77 18.43
C LYS A 276 1.34 6.52 18.91
N SER A 277 1.43 7.85 19.05
CA SER A 277 0.32 8.70 19.47
C SER A 277 -0.76 8.78 18.38
N TYR A 278 -0.37 8.97 17.12
CA TYR A 278 -1.28 8.98 15.97
C TYR A 278 -1.94 7.62 15.76
N THR A 279 -1.20 6.51 15.87
CA THR A 279 -1.75 5.16 15.78
C THR A 279 -2.87 4.95 16.80
N LYS A 280 -2.69 5.38 18.06
CA LYS A 280 -3.75 5.31 19.10
C LYS A 280 -4.91 6.26 18.85
N TRP A 281 -4.65 7.39 18.19
CA TRP A 281 -5.68 8.37 17.87
C TRP A 281 -6.57 7.88 16.71
N MET A 282 -5.98 7.25 15.70
CA MET A 282 -6.63 6.86 14.45
C MET A 282 -7.43 5.56 14.51
N PHE A 283 -6.93 4.58 15.27
CA PHE A 283 -7.56 3.27 15.49
C PHE A 283 -8.15 3.20 16.90
#